data_AF-A0A1E3PBS4-F1
#
_entry.id   AF-A0A1E3PBS4-F1
#
_cell.length_a   1.000
_cell.length_b   1.000
_cell.length_c   1.000
_cell.angle_alpha   90.00
_cell.angle_beta   90.00
_cell.angle_gamma   90.00
#
_symmetry.space_group_name_H-M   'P 1'
#
loop_
_entity.id
_entity.type
_entity.pdbx_description
1 polymer ?
#
loop_
_entity_poly.entity_id
_entity_poly.type
_entity_poly.pdbx_seq_one_letter_code
_entity_poly.pdbx_strand_id
1 'polypeptide(L)'
;MVIQFLITLLLAFQANAQFFNFFGGQHQQQAQKQSYEDEFLNNKCGDYLCPDTQECVKTKLDCPCPFPKSQLKCVLPNKQNFVCISKPATNDERLQQLYDDPVKGPKAKTDGLRDCGWVEQAWNGLV
;
A
#
# COMPACT_ATOMS: atom_id res chain seq x y z
N MET A 1 -7.47 -70.96 13.54
CA MET A 1 -8.46 -69.88 13.31
C MET A 1 -8.35 -68.72 14.30
N VAL A 2 -8.17 -68.96 15.61
CA VAL A 2 -8.10 -67.89 16.64
C VAL A 2 -6.88 -66.96 16.49
N ILE A 3 -5.72 -67.51 16.09
CA ILE A 3 -4.47 -66.75 15.94
C ILE A 3 -4.53 -65.76 14.75
N GLN A 4 -5.25 -66.11 13.67
CA GLN A 4 -5.43 -65.24 12.50
C GLN A 4 -6.26 -63.98 12.84
N PHE A 5 -7.26 -64.12 13.72
CA PHE A 5 -8.09 -63.01 14.19
C PHE A 5 -7.36 -62.07 15.17
N LEU A 6 -6.41 -62.60 15.94
CA LEU A 6 -5.58 -61.80 16.85
C LEU A 6 -4.57 -60.93 16.09
N ILE A 7 -4.00 -61.45 15.00
CA ILE A 7 -3.03 -60.71 14.16
C ILE A 7 -3.72 -59.57 13.40
N THR A 8 -4.93 -59.78 12.88
CA THR A 8 -5.69 -58.72 12.20
C THR A 8 -6.14 -57.61 13.13
N LEU A 9 -6.45 -57.92 14.40
CA LEU A 9 -6.83 -56.92 15.40
C LEU A 9 -5.64 -56.05 15.86
N LEU A 10 -4.44 -56.62 15.94
CA LEU A 10 -3.22 -55.87 16.31
C LEU A 10 -2.74 -54.92 15.20
N LEU A 11 -2.95 -55.26 13.93
CA LEU A 11 -2.57 -54.41 12.79
C LEU A 11 -3.52 -53.21 12.61
N ALA A 12 -4.79 -53.33 13.04
CA ALA A 12 -5.78 -52.25 12.93
C ALA A 12 -5.53 -51.09 13.92
N PHE A 13 -4.79 -51.31 15.01
CA PHE A 13 -4.52 -50.28 16.03
C PHE A 13 -3.40 -49.30 15.65
N GLN A 14 -2.53 -49.66 14.69
CA GLN A 14 -1.38 -48.83 14.29
C GLN A 14 -1.76 -47.74 13.26
N ALA A 15 -2.92 -47.84 12.59
CA ALA A 15 -3.30 -46.97 11.48
C ALA A 15 -3.85 -45.59 11.90
N ASN A 16 -4.23 -45.39 13.17
CA ASN A 16 -4.87 -44.14 13.60
C ASN A 16 -3.92 -43.04 14.09
N ALA A 17 -2.62 -43.32 14.26
CA ALA A 17 -1.67 -42.36 14.85
C ALA A 17 -0.86 -41.55 13.82
N GLN A 18 -0.86 -41.92 12.54
CA GLN A 18 -0.03 -41.28 11.51
C GLN A 18 -0.81 -40.35 10.58
N PHE A 19 -2.15 -40.45 10.51
CA PHE A 19 -2.96 -39.57 9.66
C PHE A 19 -3.11 -38.14 10.21
N PHE A 20 -3.06 -37.97 11.54
CA PHE A 20 -3.12 -36.64 12.18
C PHE A 20 -1.81 -35.85 12.09
N ASN A 21 -0.67 -36.50 11.94
CA ASN A 21 0.62 -35.82 11.76
C ASN A 21 0.87 -35.35 10.32
N PHE A 22 0.16 -35.88 9.32
CA PHE A 22 0.28 -35.43 7.93
C PHE A 22 -0.53 -34.16 7.65
N PHE A 23 -1.66 -33.97 8.34
CA PHE A 23 -2.51 -32.77 8.21
C PHE A 23 -2.22 -31.66 9.25
N GLY A 24 -1.52 -31.96 10.35
CA GLY A 24 -1.19 -30.98 11.40
C GLY A 24 0.21 -30.34 11.28
N GLY A 25 1.02 -30.74 10.30
CA GLY A 25 2.46 -30.42 10.23
C GLY A 25 2.86 -29.14 9.48
N GLN A 26 1.90 -28.35 8.98
CA GLN A 26 2.20 -27.02 8.43
C GLN A 26 1.59 -25.94 9.30
N HIS A 27 2.11 -25.82 10.52
CA HIS A 27 2.29 -24.49 11.08
C HIS A 27 3.35 -23.79 10.22
N GLN A 28 2.95 -23.33 9.03
CA GLN A 28 3.60 -22.16 8.46
C GLN A 28 3.61 -21.14 9.58
N GLN A 29 4.81 -20.73 9.97
CA GLN A 29 5.00 -19.52 10.76
C GLN A 29 4.21 -18.44 10.03
N GLN A 30 3.00 -18.16 10.50
CA GLN A 30 2.37 -16.88 10.28
C GLN A 30 3.33 -15.91 10.95
N ALA A 31 4.26 -15.36 10.17
CA ALA A 31 4.89 -14.12 10.52
C ALA A 31 3.71 -13.20 10.86
N GLN A 32 3.54 -12.91 12.15
CA GLN A 32 2.48 -12.05 12.64
C GLN A 32 2.60 -10.77 11.82
N LYS A 33 1.66 -10.55 10.90
CA LYS A 33 1.68 -9.41 10.01
C LYS A 33 1.59 -8.20 10.92
N GLN A 34 2.70 -7.49 11.08
CA GLN A 34 2.79 -6.33 11.97
C GLN A 34 1.70 -5.35 11.52
N SER A 35 0.93 -4.85 12.49
CA SER A 35 -0.15 -3.92 12.14
C SER A 35 0.46 -2.63 11.61
N TYR A 36 -0.27 -1.92 10.75
CA TYR A 36 0.18 -0.61 10.26
C TYR A 36 0.47 0.35 11.42
N GLU A 37 -0.34 0.30 12.48
CA GLU A 37 -0.13 1.09 13.70
C GLU A 37 1.17 0.72 14.39
N ASP A 38 1.47 -0.57 14.55
CA ASP A 38 2.73 -1.04 15.13
C ASP A 38 3.94 -0.63 14.28
N GLU A 39 3.82 -0.67 12.96
CA GLU A 39 4.89 -0.24 12.04
C GLU A 39 5.12 1.27 12.10
N PHE A 40 4.03 2.05 12.19
CA PHE A 40 4.08 3.51 12.30
C PHE A 40 4.66 3.96 13.66
N LEU A 41 4.21 3.37 14.77
CA LEU A 41 4.65 3.73 16.12
C LEU A 41 6.08 3.27 16.44
N ASN A 42 6.50 2.12 15.92
CA ASN A 42 7.85 1.58 16.15
C ASN A 42 8.87 2.03 15.09
N ASN A 43 8.50 2.98 14.22
CA ASN A 43 9.40 3.54 13.22
C ASN A 43 10.56 4.31 13.89
N LYS A 44 11.75 4.29 13.28
CA LYS A 44 12.96 4.96 13.80
C LYS A 44 13.17 6.37 13.23
N CYS A 45 12.18 6.94 12.56
CA CYS A 45 12.26 8.26 11.96
C CYS A 45 12.44 9.35 13.03
N GLY A 46 13.52 10.12 12.91
CA GLY A 46 13.79 11.26 13.79
C GLY A 46 13.24 12.60 13.30
N ASP A 47 12.66 12.63 12.09
CA ASP A 47 12.04 13.81 11.49
C ASP A 47 10.51 13.59 11.37
N TYR A 48 9.88 14.00 10.26
CA TYR A 48 8.45 13.79 10.01
C TYR A 48 8.21 12.44 9.32
N LEU A 49 7.42 11.58 9.95
CA LEU A 49 6.97 10.32 9.35
C LEU A 49 5.67 10.54 8.56
N CYS A 50 5.71 10.24 7.26
CA CYS A 50 4.54 10.36 6.40
C CYS A 50 3.49 9.31 6.76
N PRO A 51 2.23 9.68 7.04
CA PRO A 51 1.19 8.71 7.41
C PRO A 51 0.93 7.72 6.27
N ASP A 52 0.75 8.20 5.05
CA ASP A 52 0.30 7.31 3.97
C ASP A 52 1.41 6.42 3.41
N THR A 53 2.67 6.86 3.48
CA THR A 53 3.81 6.17 2.84
C THR A 53 4.84 5.62 3.83
N GLN A 54 4.74 5.98 5.11
CA GLN A 54 5.72 5.68 6.16
C GLN A 54 7.15 6.15 5.81
N GLU A 55 7.28 7.12 4.90
CA GLU A 55 8.57 7.69 4.53
C GLU A 55 9.01 8.73 5.56
N CYS A 56 10.29 8.71 5.92
CA CYS A 56 10.87 9.66 6.85
C CYS A 56 11.42 10.87 6.08
N VAL A 57 10.81 12.03 6.27
CA VAL A 57 11.12 13.26 5.53
C VAL A 57 11.31 14.45 6.46
N LYS A 58 11.86 15.56 5.98
CA LYS A 58 12.15 16.74 6.82
C LYS A 58 10.91 17.49 7.28
N THR A 59 9.93 17.66 6.39
CA THR A 59 8.69 18.35 6.72
C THR A 59 7.49 17.61 6.16
N LYS A 60 6.30 17.89 6.70
CA LYS A 60 5.05 17.34 6.14
C LYS A 60 4.94 17.55 4.63
N LEU A 61 5.37 18.70 4.12
CA LEU A 61 5.30 19.03 2.70
C LEU A 61 6.21 18.17 1.83
N ASP A 62 7.18 17.46 2.39
CA ASP A 62 8.11 16.62 1.63
C ASP A 62 7.53 15.23 1.36
N CYS A 63 6.46 14.84 2.08
CA CYS A 63 5.82 13.53 1.89
C CYS A 63 5.37 13.30 0.44
N PRO A 64 5.71 12.16 -0.18
CA PRO A 64 5.17 11.83 -1.49
C PRO A 64 3.70 11.44 -1.40
N CYS A 65 3.04 11.48 -2.54
CA CYS A 65 1.74 10.84 -2.67
C CYS A 65 1.88 9.31 -2.63
N PRO A 66 0.90 8.58 -2.08
CA PRO A 66 0.99 7.12 -1.95
C PRO A 66 1.09 6.39 -3.28
N PHE A 67 0.57 6.96 -4.37
CA PHE A 67 0.66 6.39 -5.72
C PHE A 67 1.32 7.37 -6.68
N PRO A 68 2.64 7.62 -6.58
CA PRO A 68 3.33 8.67 -7.33
C PRO A 68 3.28 8.46 -8.86
N LYS A 69 3.04 7.21 -9.30
CA LYS A 69 2.87 6.88 -10.72
C LYS A 69 1.51 7.31 -11.28
N SER A 70 0.47 7.36 -10.47
CA SER A 70 -0.90 7.68 -10.91
C SER A 70 -1.47 8.93 -10.27
N GLN A 71 -0.72 9.60 -9.39
CA GLN A 71 -1.13 10.81 -8.69
C GLN A 71 -0.19 11.99 -8.95
N LEU A 72 -0.75 13.19 -8.84
CA LEU A 72 -0.03 14.45 -8.77
C LEU A 72 -0.08 14.98 -7.34
N LYS A 73 1.05 15.47 -6.86
CA LYS A 73 1.18 16.18 -5.58
C LYS A 73 0.98 17.68 -5.81
N CYS A 74 -0.17 18.21 -5.42
CA CYS A 74 -0.49 19.62 -5.59
C CYS A 74 -0.33 20.36 -4.26
N VAL A 75 0.69 21.19 -4.15
CA VAL A 75 0.91 22.05 -2.97
C VAL A 75 -0.13 23.17 -2.98
N LEU A 76 -0.82 23.36 -1.86
CA LEU A 76 -1.85 24.38 -1.73
C LEU A 76 -1.23 25.79 -1.70
N PRO A 77 -1.96 26.84 -2.09
CA PRO A 77 -1.41 28.20 -2.21
C PRO A 77 -0.74 28.75 -0.94
N ASN A 78 -1.20 28.34 0.24
CA ASN A 78 -0.61 28.75 1.51
C ASN A 78 0.76 28.11 1.82
N LYS A 79 1.21 27.14 1.01
CA LYS A 79 2.46 26.38 1.19
C LYS A 79 2.59 25.77 2.59
N GLN A 80 1.48 25.30 3.16
CA GLN A 80 1.48 24.58 4.44
C GLN A 80 1.02 23.14 4.28
N ASN A 81 0.21 22.86 3.26
CA ASN A 81 -0.35 21.55 2.99
C ASN A 81 -0.30 21.26 1.49
N PHE A 82 -0.54 20.01 1.14
CA PHE A 82 -0.70 19.55 -0.22
C PHE A 82 -1.86 18.56 -0.29
N VAL A 83 -2.35 18.29 -1.49
CA VAL A 83 -3.31 17.24 -1.77
C VAL A 83 -2.78 16.35 -2.90
N CYS A 84 -3.13 15.06 -2.84
CA CYS A 84 -2.84 14.11 -3.88
C CYS A 84 -4.10 13.86 -4.70
N ILE A 85 -4.04 14.17 -5.99
CA ILE A 85 -5.12 13.92 -6.94
C ILE A 85 -4.64 12.93 -7.99
N SER A 86 -5.55 12.20 -8.66
CA SER A 86 -5.17 11.38 -9.81
C SER A 86 -4.59 12.25 -10.94
N LYS A 87 -3.57 11.76 -11.64
CA LYS A 87 -3.13 12.36 -12.91
C LYS A 87 -4.33 12.44 -13.88
N PRO A 88 -4.44 13.50 -14.70
CA PRO A 88 -5.49 13.61 -15.69
C PRO A 88 -5.51 12.42 -16.66
N ALA A 89 -6.69 11.82 -16.84
CA ALA A 89 -6.91 10.80 -17.86
C ALA A 89 -7.11 11.48 -19.22
N THR A 90 -6.04 11.54 -20.01
CA THR A 90 -6.02 12.15 -21.35
C THR A 90 -5.45 11.15 -22.37
N ASN A 91 -5.93 11.22 -23.61
CA ASN A 91 -5.39 10.45 -24.74
C ASN A 91 -4.30 11.21 -25.50
N ASP A 92 -3.98 12.44 -25.09
CA ASP A 92 -2.90 13.23 -25.68
C ASP A 92 -1.55 12.79 -25.06
N GLU A 93 -0.70 12.19 -25.89
CA GLU A 93 0.62 11.68 -25.48
C GLU A 93 1.52 12.78 -24.89
N ARG A 94 1.42 14.02 -25.38
CA ARG A 94 2.24 15.13 -24.85
C ARG A 94 1.80 15.49 -23.44
N LEU A 95 0.49 15.50 -23.21
CA LEU A 95 -0.05 15.74 -21.87
C LEU A 95 0.25 14.57 -20.93
N GLN A 96 0.18 13.31 -21.39
CA GLN A 96 0.61 12.16 -20.60
C GLN A 96 2.07 12.31 -20.15
N GLN A 97 2.98 12.60 -21.10
CA GLN A 97 4.40 12.83 -20.80
C GLN A 97 4.62 14.00 -19.83
N LEU A 98 3.84 15.08 -19.97
CA LEU A 98 3.87 16.23 -19.06
C LEU A 98 3.51 15.81 -17.63
N TYR A 99 2.43 15.04 -17.46
CA TYR A 99 1.96 14.62 -16.14
C TYR A 99 2.77 13.45 -15.55
N ASP A 100 3.52 12.71 -16.37
CA ASP A 100 4.47 11.69 -15.92
C ASP A 100 5.80 12.28 -15.43
N ASP A 101 6.13 13.50 -15.82
CA ASP A 101 7.29 14.22 -15.29
C ASP A 101 7.02 14.66 -13.84
N PRO A 102 7.83 14.21 -12.86
CA PRO A 102 7.61 14.49 -11.43
C PRO A 102 7.81 15.96 -11.05
N VAL A 103 8.43 16.77 -11.92
CA VAL A 103 8.71 18.19 -11.68
C VAL A 103 7.74 19.08 -12.46
N LYS A 104 7.43 18.72 -13.71
CA LYS A 104 6.57 19.53 -14.58
C LYS A 104 5.08 19.24 -14.36
N GLY A 105 4.70 17.98 -14.15
CA GLY A 105 3.31 17.58 -13.94
C GLY A 105 2.64 18.35 -12.80
N PRO A 106 3.23 18.40 -11.59
CA PRO A 106 2.70 19.19 -10.48
C PRO A 106 2.62 20.71 -10.71
N LYS A 107 3.33 21.24 -11.71
CA LYS A 107 3.32 22.66 -12.07
C LYS A 107 2.38 22.98 -13.24
N ALA A 108 1.87 21.96 -13.91
CA ALA A 108 0.96 22.11 -15.04
C ALA A 108 -0.39 22.67 -14.57
N LYS A 109 -0.95 23.56 -15.40
CA LYS A 109 -2.25 24.20 -15.22
C LYS A 109 -2.94 24.21 -16.57
N THR A 110 -3.52 23.08 -16.96
CA THR A 110 -4.16 22.90 -18.25
C THR A 110 -5.67 23.10 -18.11
N ASP A 111 -6.21 24.04 -18.87
CA ASP A 111 -7.64 24.35 -18.83
C ASP A 111 -8.48 23.11 -19.20
N GLY A 112 -9.53 22.87 -18.41
CA GLY A 112 -10.43 21.72 -18.59
C GLY A 112 -9.91 20.39 -18.05
N LEU A 113 -8.69 20.32 -17.51
CA LEU A 113 -8.17 19.12 -16.85
C LEU A 113 -8.16 19.25 -15.32
N ARG A 114 -8.43 18.14 -14.63
CA ARG A 114 -8.31 18.05 -13.17
C ARG A 114 -6.85 17.86 -12.77
N ASP A 115 -6.03 18.90 -12.94
CA ASP A 115 -4.64 18.95 -12.49
C ASP A 115 -4.44 19.91 -11.32
N CYS A 116 -3.19 20.27 -11.01
CA CYS A 116 -2.92 21.19 -9.89
C CYS A 116 -3.42 22.62 -10.13
N GLY A 117 -3.64 23.04 -11.39
CA GLY A 117 -4.34 24.28 -11.70
C GLY A 117 -5.81 24.23 -11.27
N TRP A 118 -6.49 23.10 -11.52
CA TRP A 118 -7.85 22.88 -11.03
C TRP A 118 -7.92 22.86 -9.49
N VAL A 119 -6.93 22.26 -8.81
CA VAL A 119 -6.85 22.27 -7.34
C VAL A 119 -6.71 23.69 -6.79
N GLU A 120 -5.89 24.52 -7.42
CA GLU A 120 -5.74 25.93 -7.03
C GLU A 120 -7.04 26.72 -7.25
N GLN A 121 -7.75 26.49 -8.35
CA GLN A 121 -9.06 27.08 -8.57
C GLN A 121 -10.07 26.64 -7.51
N ALA A 122 -10.10 25.35 -7.16
CA ALA A 122 -10.96 24.79 -6.11
C ALA A 122 -10.66 25.39 -4.73
N TRP A 123 -9.38 25.55 -4.39
CA TRP A 123 -8.96 26.22 -3.17
C TRP A 123 -9.48 27.66 -3.08
N ASN A 124 -9.52 28.36 -4.22
CA ASN A 124 -10.01 29.74 -4.32
C ASN A 124 -11.53 29.86 -4.51
N GLY A 125 -12.28 28.75 -4.53
CA GLY A 125 -13.73 28.75 -4.72
C GLY A 125 -14.18 29.13 -6.14
N LEU A 126 -13.36 28.83 -7.15
CA LEU A 126 -13.61 29.17 -8.56
C LEU A 126 -14.21 28.01 -9.38
N VAL A 127 -14.42 26.85 -8.77
CA VAL A 127 -15.02 25.63 -9.38
C VAL A 127 -16.06 25.02 -8.47
#